data_AF-A0AAU0TSP1-F1
#
_entry.id   AF-A0AAU0TSP1-F1
#
_cell.length_a   1.000
_cell.length_b   1.000
_cell.length_c   1.000
_cell.angle_alpha   90.00
_cell.angle_beta   90.00
_cell.angle_gamma   90.00
#
_symmetry.space_group_name_H-M   'P 1'
#
loop_
_entity.id
_entity.type
_entity.pdbx_description
1 polymer ?
#
loop_
_entity_poly.entity_id
_entity_poly.type
_entity_poly.pdbx_seq_one_letter_code
_entity_poly.pdbx_strand_id
1 'polypeptide(L)' 'MNYLEQIQHQAEQIFGNKEKADAWLNQPKKTLGDRAPLDLAREAEGYLLVRVELERIKHGYFA' A
#
# COMPACT_ATOMS: atom_id res chain seq x y z
N MET A 1 -11.66 7.23 11.10
CA MET A 1 -10.73 7.28 9.96
C MET A 1 -10.76 5.92 9.30
N ASN A 2 -10.99 5.83 7.99
CA ASN A 2 -10.96 4.56 7.28
C ASN A 2 -9.64 4.40 6.54
N TYR A 3 -8.66 3.77 7.20
CA TYR A 3 -7.32 3.59 6.67
C TYR A 3 -7.28 2.74 5.40
N LEU A 4 -8.20 1.77 5.27
CA LEU A 4 -8.29 0.89 4.11
C LEU A 4 -8.72 1.67 2.86
N GLU A 5 -9.78 2.48 2.97
CA GLU A 5 -10.25 3.33 1.86
C GLU A 5 -9.17 4.33 1.43
N GLN A 6 -8.45 4.92 2.40
CA GLN A 6 -7.38 5.87 2.12
C GLN A 6 -6.19 5.23 1.38
N ILE A 7 -5.76 4.03 1.79
CA ILE A 7 -4.69 3.29 1.12
C ILE A 7 -5.11 2.81 -0.26
N GLN A 8 -6.34 2.31 -0.39
CA GLN A 8 -6.90 1.91 -1.66
C GLN A 8 -6.83 3.05 -2.68
N HIS A 9 -7.37 4.21 -2.31
CA HIS A 9 -7.38 5.37 -3.18
C HIS A 9 -5.95 5.83 -3.53
N GLN A 10 -5.03 5.86 -2.55
CA GLN A 10 -3.64 6.24 -2.82
C GLN A 10 -2.95 5.27 -3.78
N ALA A 11 -3.13 3.96 -3.59
CA ALA A 11 -2.58 2.94 -4.47
C ALA A 11 -3.14 3.08 -5.89
N GLU A 12 -4.45 3.32 -6.04
CA GLU A 12 -5.09 3.55 -7.34
C GLU A 12 -4.50 4.75 -8.08
N GLN A 13 -4.23 5.85 -7.38
CA GLN A 13 -3.59 7.03 -7.96
C GLN A 13 -2.15 6.76 -8.43
N ILE A 14 -1.40 5.92 -7.70
CA ILE A 14 0.00 5.61 -8.00
C ILE A 14 0.12 4.59 -9.13
N PHE A 15 -0.70 3.54 -9.11
CA PHE A 15 -0.67 2.47 -10.11
C PHE A 15 -1.50 2.78 -11.36
N GLY A 16 -2.34 3.82 -11.30
CA GLY A 16 -3.16 4.32 -12.41
C GLY A 16 -4.38 3.46 -12.72
N ASN A 17 -4.58 2.34 -12.02
CA ASN A 17 -5.80 1.55 -12.10
C ASN A 17 -6.03 0.74 -10.81
N LYS A 18 -7.28 0.31 -10.63
CA LYS A 18 -7.73 -0.46 -9.48
C LYS A 18 -7.15 -1.87 -9.41
N GLU A 19 -7.07 -2.58 -10.54
CA GLU A 19 -6.59 -3.96 -10.55
C GLU A 19 -5.14 -4.09 -10.06
N LYS A 20 -4.26 -3.16 -10.47
CA LYS A 20 -2.86 -3.12 -10.03
C LYS A 20 -2.75 -2.69 -8.57
N ALA A 21 -3.58 -1.75 -8.13
CA ALA A 21 -3.65 -1.36 -6.73
C ALA A 21 -4.07 -2.56 -5.86
N ASP A 22 -5.16 -3.24 -6.21
CA ASP A 22 -5.65 -4.42 -5.51
C ASP A 22 -4.60 -5.54 -5.50
N ALA A 23 -3.97 -5.82 -6.65
CA ALA A 23 -2.91 -6.83 -6.73
C ALA A 23 -1.71 -6.47 -5.84
N TRP A 24 -1.32 -5.20 -5.77
CA TRP A 24 -0.22 -4.78 -4.91
C TRP A 24 -0.59 -4.84 -3.43
N LEU A 25 -1.80 -4.40 -3.06
CA LEU A 25 -2.30 -4.34 -1.69
C LEU A 25 -2.57 -5.70 -1.06
N ASN A 26 -2.95 -6.70 -1.86
CA ASN A 26 -3.23 -8.06 -1.38
C ASN A 26 -2.00 -8.98 -1.40
N GLN A 27 -0.87 -8.55 -1.99
CA GLN A 27 0.35 -9.36 -2.03
C GLN A 27 1.26 -9.07 -0.83
N PRO A 28 1.74 -10.10 -0.12
CA PRO A 28 2.80 -9.96 0.87
C PRO A 28 4.02 -9.25 0.31
N LYS A 29 4.54 -8.27 1.04
CA LYS A 29 5.75 -7.52 0.65
C LYS A 29 6.86 -7.77 1.65
N LYS A 30 8.05 -8.11 1.17
CA LYS A 30 9.24 -8.28 2.01
C LYS A 30 9.59 -7.02 2.80
N THR A 31 9.43 -5.85 2.18
CA THR A 31 9.63 -4.54 2.81
C THR A 31 8.65 -4.26 3.94
N LEU A 32 7.55 -5.01 4.00
CA LEU A 32 6.52 -4.93 5.04
C LEU A 32 6.48 -6.17 5.94
N GLY A 33 7.61 -6.91 6.02
CA GLY A 33 7.75 -8.08 6.88
C GLY A 33 6.89 -9.26 6.43
N ASP A 34 6.79 -9.48 5.11
CA ASP A 34 6.01 -10.56 4.49
C ASP A 34 4.51 -10.52 4.85
N ARG A 35 3.99 -9.33 5.17
CA ARG A 35 2.56 -9.09 5.36
C ARG A 35 1.97 -8.34 4.19
N ALA A 36 0.68 -8.58 3.91
CA ALA A 36 -0.03 -7.85 2.88
C ALA A 36 -0.27 -6.40 3.36
N PRO A 37 -0.05 -5.40 2.49
CA PRO A 37 -0.33 -4.00 2.81
C PRO A 37 -1.75 -3.77 3.34
N LEU A 38 -2.75 -4.46 2.78
CA LEU A 38 -4.14 -4.33 3.19
C LEU A 38 -4.39 -4.82 4.62
N ASP A 39 -3.68 -5.88 5.04
CA ASP A 39 -3.80 -6.41 6.40
C ASP A 39 -3.14 -5.46 7.42
N LEU A 40 -2.00 -4.87 7.07
CA LEU A 40 -1.28 -3.88 7.88
C LEU A 40 -2.07 -2.58 8.04
N ALA A 41 -2.72 -2.11 6.97
CA ALA A 41 -3.45 -0.86 6.96
C ALA A 41 -4.71 -0.87 7.86
N ARG A 42 -5.06 -1.99 8.51
CA ARG A 42 -6.13 -2.02 9.53
C ARG A 42 -5.74 -1.26 10.80
N GLU A 43 -4.45 -1.10 11.05
CA GLU A 43 -3.90 -0.42 12.22
C GLU A 43 -3.21 0.90 11.79
N ALA A 44 -3.19 1.91 12.66
CA ALA A 44 -2.64 3.21 12.33
C ALA A 44 -1.13 3.16 11.98
N GLU A 45 -0.34 2.35 12.69
CA GLU A 45 1.08 2.15 12.39
C GLU A 45 1.29 1.46 11.04
N GLY A 46 0.54 0.38 10.78
CA GLY A 46 0.63 -0.33 9.51
C GLY A 46 0.17 0.52 8.33
N TYR A 47 -0.84 1.37 8.52
CA TYR A 47 -1.25 2.38 7.55
C TYR A 47 -0.10 3.32 7.17
N LEU A 48 0.63 3.86 8.15
CA LEU A 48 1.77 4.74 7.89
C LEU A 48 2.89 4.03 7.14
N LEU A 49 3.20 2.78 7.49
CA LEU A 49 4.20 1.97 6.79
C LEU A 49 3.82 1.76 5.32
N VAL A 50 2.58 1.38 5.05
CA VAL A 50 2.08 1.17 3.69
C VAL A 50 2.10 2.46 2.87
N ARG A 51 1.73 3.59 3.49
CA ARG A 51 1.81 4.91 2.83
C ARG A 51 3.23 5.27 2.41
N VAL A 52 4.20 5.08 3.30
CA VAL A 52 5.60 5.39 3.01
C VAL A 52 6.08 4.53 1.84
N GLU A 53 5.73 3.25 1.82
CA GLU A 53 6.10 2.36 0.73
C GLU A 53 5.46 2.76 -0.61
N LEU A 54 4.18 3.15 -0.60
CA LEU A 54 3.50 3.70 -1.77
C LEU A 54 4.18 4.98 -2.29
N GLU A 55 4.55 5.91 -1.41
CA GLU A 55 5.27 7.12 -1.83
C GLU A 55 6.64 6.78 -2.43
N ARG A 56 7.37 5.79 -1.90
CA ARG A 56 8.62 5.31 -2.50
C ARG A 56 8.42 4.84 -3.94
N ILE A 57 7.37 4.05 -4.18
CA ILE A 57 7.00 3.55 -5.52
C ILE A 57 6.67 4.71 -6.46
N LYS A 58 5.90 5.70 -5.99
CA LYS A 58 5.56 6.91 -6.76
C LYS A 58 6.81 7.70 -7.20
N HIS A 59 7.84 7.74 -6.35
CA HIS A 59 9.12 8.38 -6.66
C HIS A 59 10.07 7.52 -7.51
N GLY A 60 9.63 6.33 -7.96
CA GLY A 60 10.43 5.44 -8.81
C GLY A 60 11.41 4.55 -8.05
N TYR A 61 11.32 4.49 -6.71
CA TYR A 61 12.10 3.54 -5.92
C TYR A 61 11.42 2.17 -5.98
N PHE A 62 11.91 1.32 -6.86
CA PHE A 62 11.63 -0.11 -6.84
C PHE A 62 12.77 -0.79 -6.08
N ALA A 63 12.48 -1.30 -4.87
CA ALA A 63 13.40 -2.16 -4.13
C ALA A 63 13.18 -3.63 -4.53
#